data_AF-A0A534JED6-F1
#
_entry.id   AF-A0A534JED6-F1
#
_cell.length_a   1.000
_cell.length_b   1.000
_cell.length_c   1.000
_cell.angle_alpha   90.00
_cell.angle_beta   90.00
_cell.angle_gamma   90.00
#
_symmetry.space_group_name_H-M   'P 1'
#
loop_
_entity.id
_entity.type
_entity.pdbx_description
1 polymer ?
#
loop_
_entity_poly.entity_id
_entity_poly.type
_entity_poly.pdbx_seq_one_letter_code
_entity_poly.pdbx_strand_id
1 'polypeptide(L)'
;IRKALRHGSRLERETSHGVFASRRGLSEVLEASTEPIVQLREGGKDIRSVELPHDVSFVLSDSVDLSEDEEAIVAGRRVAVCSVGPRSLHASDAIAIVHNELDRRYPG
;
A
#
# COMPACT_ATOMS: atom_id res chain seq x y z
N ILE A 1 -17.58 -2.32 -5.48
CA ILE A 1 -16.98 -1.01 -5.84
C ILE A 1 -17.99 -0.03 -6.48
N ARG A 2 -18.75 -0.38 -7.52
CA ARG A 2 -19.68 0.54 -8.23
C ARG A 2 -20.69 1.31 -7.34
N LYS A 3 -21.06 0.78 -6.17
CA LYS A 3 -22.00 1.42 -5.22
C LYS A 3 -21.32 2.51 -4.36
N ALA A 4 -20.02 2.39 -4.11
CA ALA A 4 -19.22 3.30 -3.28
C ALA A 4 -18.89 4.62 -3.99
N LEU A 5 -18.72 4.60 -5.32
CA LEU A 5 -18.28 5.74 -6.11
C LEU A 5 -19.34 6.83 -6.34
N ARG A 6 -20.58 6.66 -5.86
CA ARG A 6 -21.70 7.58 -6.18
C ARG A 6 -21.75 8.86 -5.34
N HIS A 7 -20.95 9.00 -4.28
CA HIS A 7 -21.20 10.07 -3.31
C HIS A 7 -19.94 10.82 -2.83
N GLY A 8 -20.09 12.15 -2.75
CA GLY A 8 -19.02 13.15 -2.62
C GLY A 8 -18.47 13.44 -1.23
N SER A 9 -18.63 12.54 -0.26
CA SER A 9 -18.30 12.84 1.16
C SER A 9 -16.82 12.62 1.46
N ARG A 10 -16.20 13.58 2.19
CA ARG A 10 -14.86 13.44 2.79
C ARG A 10 -14.84 12.61 4.08
N LEU A 11 -16.01 12.40 4.70
CA LEU A 11 -16.17 11.50 5.86
C LEU A 11 -16.28 10.05 5.40
N GLU A 12 -15.53 9.15 6.06
CA GLU A 12 -15.70 7.70 5.89
C GLU A 12 -17.13 7.29 6.20
N ARG A 13 -17.74 6.59 5.25
CA ARG A 13 -19.09 6.05 5.43
C ARG A 13 -19.11 4.59 5.04
N GLU A 14 -19.71 3.78 5.92
CA GLU A 14 -19.94 2.37 5.64
C GLU A 14 -20.92 2.23 4.45
N THR A 15 -20.49 1.50 3.42
CA THR A 15 -21.27 1.25 2.20
C THR A 15 -21.85 -0.17 2.15
N SER A 16 -21.20 -1.09 2.83
CA SER A 16 -21.62 -2.46 3.17
C SER A 16 -20.81 -2.91 4.38
N HIS A 17 -21.22 -4.01 5.03
CA HIS A 17 -20.55 -4.51 6.23
C HIS A 17 -19.02 -4.63 6.03
N GLY A 18 -18.25 -3.88 6.81
CA GLY A 18 -16.78 -3.85 6.75
C GLY A 18 -16.16 -3.10 5.55
N VAL A 19 -16.96 -2.40 4.73
CA VAL A 19 -16.48 -1.63 3.57
C VAL A 19 -16.84 -0.16 3.71
N PHE A 20 -15.81 0.66 3.89
CA PHE A 20 -15.93 2.11 4.03
C PHE A 20 -15.48 2.80 2.73
N ALA A 21 -16.17 3.88 2.38
CA ALA A 21 -15.79 4.72 1.24
C ALA A 21 -15.65 6.17 1.68
N SER A 22 -14.61 6.83 1.19
CA SER A 22 -14.35 8.26 1.37
C SER A 22 -13.71 8.81 0.09
N ARG A 23 -13.85 10.11 -0.15
CA ARG A 23 -13.10 10.81 -1.19
C ARG A 23 -11.88 11.46 -0.57
N ARG A 24 -10.75 10.76 -0.62
CA ARG A 24 -9.45 11.24 -0.15
C ARG A 24 -8.39 11.12 -1.23
N GLY A 25 -7.49 12.08 -1.27
CA GLY A 25 -6.30 12.02 -2.12
C GLY A 25 -5.19 11.17 -1.52
N LEU A 26 -4.15 10.87 -2.30
CA LEU A 26 -3.02 10.06 -1.84
C LEU A 26 -2.36 10.63 -0.57
N SER A 27 -2.02 11.94 -0.56
CA SER A 27 -1.41 12.60 0.62
C SER A 27 -2.28 12.45 1.86
N GLU A 28 -3.58 12.70 1.74
CA GLU A 28 -4.52 12.61 2.86
C GLU A 28 -4.61 11.18 3.43
N VAL A 29 -4.48 10.15 2.59
CA VAL A 29 -4.48 8.74 3.02
C VAL A 29 -3.17 8.41 3.73
N LEU A 30 -2.02 8.83 3.19
CA LEU A 30 -0.72 8.56 3.80
C LEU A 30 -0.52 9.31 5.13
N GLU A 31 -1.03 10.54 5.25
CA GLU A 31 -1.00 11.33 6.48
C GLU A 31 -1.87 10.73 7.59
N ALA A 32 -2.94 10.01 7.22
CA ALA A 32 -3.83 9.37 8.19
C ALA A 32 -3.28 8.03 8.71
N SER A 33 -2.36 7.39 7.99
CA SER A 33 -1.75 6.14 8.44
C SER A 33 -0.76 6.42 9.57
N THR A 34 -0.95 5.72 10.68
CA THR A 34 -0.07 5.77 11.86
C THR A 34 1.11 4.81 11.75
N GLU A 35 1.02 3.83 10.86
CA GLU A 35 1.99 2.77 10.67
C GLU A 35 3.19 3.26 9.83
N PRO A 36 4.34 2.58 9.89
CA PRO A 36 5.40 2.73 8.91
C PRO A 36 4.90 2.38 7.51
N ILE A 37 5.22 3.23 6.53
CA ILE A 37 4.83 3.02 5.13
C ILE A 37 6.02 2.51 4.33
N VAL A 38 5.84 1.38 3.65
CA VAL A 38 6.83 0.81 2.73
C VAL A 38 6.27 0.87 1.32
N GLN A 39 7.07 1.37 0.39
CA GLN A 39 6.70 1.34 -1.02
C GLN A 39 7.18 0.04 -1.66
N LEU A 40 6.31 -0.64 -2.40
CA LEU A 40 6.68 -1.78 -3.24
C LEU A 40 6.98 -1.30 -4.65
N ARG A 41 8.18 -1.64 -5.15
CA ARG A 41 8.68 -1.30 -6.49
C ARG A 41 9.81 -2.25 -6.89
N GLU A 42 9.89 -2.62 -8.16
CA GLU A 42 10.84 -3.62 -8.69
C GLU A 42 12.31 -3.28 -8.42
N GLY A 43 12.66 -1.99 -8.35
CA GLY A 43 14.01 -1.51 -8.03
C GLY A 43 14.33 -1.38 -6.53
N GLY A 44 13.41 -1.79 -5.65
CA GLY A 44 13.61 -1.81 -4.21
C GLY A 44 14.51 -2.95 -3.73
N LYS A 45 14.87 -2.93 -2.44
CA LYS A 45 15.58 -4.05 -1.82
C LYS A 45 14.65 -5.27 -1.75
N ASP A 46 15.17 -6.48 -1.97
CA ASP A 46 14.35 -7.69 -1.84
C ASP A 46 13.72 -7.72 -0.44
N ILE A 47 12.41 -7.95 -0.39
CA ILE A 47 11.62 -7.92 0.84
C ILE A 47 12.22 -8.80 1.93
N ARG A 48 12.82 -9.94 1.56
CA ARG A 48 13.48 -10.89 2.47
C ARG A 48 14.70 -10.34 3.18
N SER A 49 15.30 -9.28 2.64
CA SER A 49 16.48 -8.60 3.19
C SER A 49 16.16 -7.35 4.00
N VAL A 50 14.89 -6.93 4.03
CA VAL A 50 14.45 -5.71 4.73
C VAL A 50 13.79 -6.11 6.04
N GLU A 51 14.13 -5.43 7.13
CA GLU A 51 13.40 -5.56 8.39
C GLU A 51 12.04 -4.84 8.26
N LEU A 52 10.97 -5.62 8.39
CA LEU A 52 9.60 -5.12 8.34
C LEU A 52 8.96 -5.38 9.70
N PRO A 53 8.36 -4.38 10.36
CA PRO A 53 7.59 -4.62 11.58
C PRO A 53 6.30 -5.37 11.27
N HIS A 54 5.67 -5.94 12.31
CA HIS A 54 4.37 -6.62 12.18
C HIS A 54 3.28 -5.66 11.66
N ASP A 55 3.19 -4.48 12.27
CA ASP A 55 2.21 -3.45 11.91
C ASP A 55 2.83 -2.50 10.87
N VAL A 56 2.66 -2.83 9.59
CA VAL A 56 3.22 -2.08 8.45
C VAL A 56 2.17 -1.87 7.37
N SER A 57 2.20 -0.69 6.75
CA SER A 57 1.37 -0.34 5.60
C SER A 57 2.20 -0.36 4.32
N PHE A 58 1.63 -0.90 3.23
CA PHE A 58 2.29 -0.93 1.93
C PHE A 58 1.61 0.01 0.93
N VAL A 59 2.43 0.72 0.15
CA VAL A 59 1.99 1.48 -1.02
C VAL A 59 2.55 0.80 -2.26
N LEU A 60 1.67 0.53 -3.21
CA LEU A 60 2.01 -0.07 -4.49
C LEU A 60 1.11 0.52 -5.57
N SER A 61 1.64 0.64 -6.79
CA SER A 61 0.80 0.92 -7.95
C SER A 61 0.35 -0.38 -8.59
N ASP A 62 -0.83 -0.36 -9.22
CA ASP A 62 -1.43 -1.53 -9.86
C ASP A 62 -0.85 -1.78 -11.26
N SER A 63 -0.83 -0.75 -12.10
CA SER A 63 -0.62 -0.93 -13.55
C SER A 63 0.20 0.15 -14.25
N VAL A 64 0.37 1.33 -13.64
CA VAL A 64 1.21 2.42 -14.17
C VAL A 64 2.05 2.95 -13.03
N ASP A 65 3.33 3.24 -13.27
CA ASP A 65 4.16 3.89 -12.25
C ASP A 65 3.49 5.16 -11.71
N LEU A 66 3.76 5.46 -10.44
CA LEU A 66 3.35 6.72 -9.85
C LEU A 66 3.90 7.88 -10.69
N SER A 67 3.09 8.92 -10.90
CA SER A 67 3.59 10.17 -11.47
C SER A 67 4.68 10.77 -10.57
N GLU A 68 5.48 11.70 -11.11
CA GLU A 68 6.55 12.37 -10.34
C GLU A 68 6.00 13.04 -9.06
N ASP A 69 4.80 13.64 -9.15
CA ASP A 69 4.13 14.28 -8.02
C ASP A 69 3.68 13.25 -6.96
N GLU A 70 3.11 12.12 -7.39
CA GLU A 70 2.70 11.04 -6.48
C GLU A 70 3.91 10.36 -5.83
N GLU A 71 4.97 10.12 -6.60
CA GLU A 71 6.22 9.56 -6.10
C GLU A 71 6.85 10.49 -5.06
N ALA A 72 6.81 11.81 -5.25
CA ALA A 72 7.27 12.79 -4.26
C ALA A 72 6.43 12.75 -2.97
N ILE A 73 5.11 12.60 -3.09
CA ILE A 73 4.21 12.45 -1.93
C ILE A 73 4.55 11.17 -1.15
N VAL A 74 4.71 10.03 -1.84
CA VAL A 74 5.07 8.75 -1.21
C VAL A 74 6.47 8.83 -0.60
N ALA A 75 7.43 9.45 -1.27
CA ALA A 75 8.78 9.65 -0.78
C ALA A 75 8.84 10.43 0.53
N GLY A 76 7.93 11.40 0.72
CA GLY A 76 7.86 12.19 1.95
C GLY A 76 7.42 11.41 3.20
N ARG A 77 6.77 10.25 3.03
CA ARG A 77 6.21 9.47 4.16
C ARG A 77 6.76 8.05 4.28
N ARG A 78 7.26 7.46 3.19
CA ARG A 78 7.80 6.10 3.19
C ARG A 78 9.08 6.00 4.03
N VAL A 79 9.28 4.85 4.67
CA VAL A 79 10.50 4.54 5.42
C VAL A 79 11.46 3.66 4.62
N ALA A 80 10.95 2.92 3.62
CA ALA A 80 11.73 2.03 2.78
C ALA A 80 11.06 1.80 1.41
N VAL A 81 11.86 1.32 0.45
CA VAL A 81 11.41 0.82 -0.85
C VAL A 81 11.85 -0.64 -0.98
N CYS A 82 10.89 -1.54 -1.18
CA CYS A 82 11.11 -2.98 -1.27
C CYS A 82 10.64 -3.54 -2.61
N SER A 83 11.24 -4.64 -3.04
CA SER A 83 10.76 -5.47 -4.14
C SER A 83 10.32 -6.83 -3.61
N VAL A 84 9.28 -7.40 -4.20
CA VAL A 84 8.79 -8.77 -3.87
C VAL A 84 9.45 -9.84 -4.73
N GLY A 85 10.34 -9.46 -5.64
CA GLY A 85 11.12 -10.40 -6.45
C GLY A 85 11.73 -9.77 -7.69
N PRO A 86 12.42 -10.57 -8.53
CA PRO A 86 13.15 -10.06 -9.69
C PRO A 86 12.26 -9.77 -10.91
N ARG A 87 10.95 -10.04 -10.84
CA ARG A 87 10.00 -9.85 -11.95
C ARG A 87 8.93 -8.84 -11.54
N SER A 88 8.48 -8.07 -12.52
CA SER A 88 7.27 -7.27 -12.38
C SER A 88 6.06 -8.20 -12.24
N LEU A 89 5.18 -7.90 -11.30
CA LEU A 89 4.02 -8.70 -10.94
C LEU A 89 2.78 -7.82 -10.92
N HIS A 90 1.61 -8.42 -11.13
CA HIS A 90 0.36 -7.72 -10.86
C HIS A 90 0.26 -7.40 -9.36
N ALA A 91 -0.39 -6.28 -9.00
CA ALA A 91 -0.50 -5.87 -7.61
C ALA A 91 -1.12 -6.95 -6.72
N SER A 92 -2.10 -7.71 -7.23
CA SER A 92 -2.69 -8.83 -6.50
C SER A 92 -1.69 -9.94 -6.15
N ASP A 93 -0.77 -10.28 -7.06
CA ASP A 93 0.28 -11.27 -6.81
C ASP A 93 1.32 -10.74 -5.82
N ALA A 94 1.68 -9.46 -5.95
CA ALA A 94 2.57 -8.80 -5.00
C ALA A 94 2.00 -8.80 -3.58
N ILE A 95 0.69 -8.50 -3.41
CA ILE A 95 0.00 -8.56 -2.12
C ILE A 95 0.08 -9.97 -1.52
N ALA A 96 -0.17 -11.01 -2.33
CA ALA A 96 -0.08 -12.39 -1.85
C ALA A 96 1.32 -12.77 -1.36
N ILE A 97 2.38 -12.33 -2.07
CA ILE A 97 3.77 -12.57 -1.66
C ILE A 97 4.10 -11.82 -0.37
N VAL A 98 3.68 -10.56 -0.23
CA VAL A 98 3.89 -9.79 1.00
C VAL A 98 3.25 -10.48 2.19
N HIS A 99 2.00 -10.91 2.08
CA HIS A 99 1.34 -11.65 3.16
C HIS A 99 2.08 -12.94 3.49
N ASN A 100 2.48 -13.73 2.49
CA ASN A 100 3.25 -14.96 2.72
C ASN A 100 4.56 -14.70 3.47
N GLU A 101 5.26 -13.60 3.14
CA GLU A 101 6.50 -13.23 3.79
C GLU A 101 6.27 -12.77 5.24
N LEU A 102 5.23 -11.97 5.50
CA LEU A 102 4.87 -11.56 6.87
C LEU A 102 4.48 -12.76 7.73
N ASP A 103 3.67 -13.69 7.20
CA ASP A 103 3.26 -14.92 7.91
C ASP A 103 4.47 -15.80 8.29
N ARG A 104 5.49 -15.87 7.43
CA ARG A 104 6.73 -16.61 7.72
C ARG A 104 7.57 -15.97 8.82
N ARG A 105 7.54 -14.64 8.92
CA ARG A 105 8.34 -13.87 9.91
C ARG A 105 7.68 -13.81 11.26
N TYR A 106 6.37 -13.74 11.27
CA TYR A 106 5.54 -13.65 12.46
C TYR A 106 4.61 -14.86 12.54
N PRO A 107 5.18 -16.08 12.69
CA PRO A 107 4.36 -17.24 12.96
C PRO A 107 3.64 -17.01 14.30
N GLY A 108 2.30 -17.12 14.29
CA GLY A 108 1.48 -17.05 15.49
C GLY A 108 1.78 -18.16 16.49
#